data_AF-A0A354Q4G6-F1
#
_entry.id   AF-A0A354Q4G6-F1
#
_cell.length_a   1.000
_cell.length_b   1.000
_cell.length_c   1.000
_cell.angle_alpha   90.00
_cell.angle_beta   90.00
_cell.angle_gamma   90.00
#
_symmetry.space_group_name_H-M   'P 1'
#
loop_
_entity.id
_entity.type
_entity.pdbx_description
1 polymer ?
#
loop_
_entity_poly.entity_id
_entity_poly.type
_entity_poly.pdbx_seq_one_letter_code
_entity_poly.pdbx_strand_id
1 'polypeptide(L)'
;NATAEQDLQAMLSRLKNKNTNTPTFGIYFNCASRGEALYGRQNVDTQLIRETLGEFPLIGFFGGYELAQMPQGVQLYTYTGVLVLVYLENK
;
A
#
# COMPACT_ATOMS: atom_id res chain seq x y z
N ASN A 1 -15.18 -7.40 0.36
CA ASN A 1 -15.39 -6.26 -0.54
C ASN A 1 -14.39 -6.37 -1.70
N ALA A 2 -14.74 -7.09 -2.77
CA ALA A 2 -13.77 -7.54 -3.80
C ALA A 2 -13.05 -6.38 -4.52
N THR A 3 -13.70 -5.23 -4.65
CA THR A 3 -13.18 -4.08 -5.41
C THR A 3 -11.91 -3.48 -4.78
N ALA A 4 -11.85 -3.30 -3.47
CA ALA A 4 -10.68 -2.69 -2.81
C ALA A 4 -9.43 -3.59 -2.87
N GLU A 5 -9.62 -4.91 -2.83
CA GLU A 5 -8.55 -5.90 -2.97
C GLU A 5 -8.03 -5.95 -4.41
N GLN A 6 -8.95 -5.94 -5.38
CA GLN A 6 -8.64 -5.86 -6.81
C GLN A 6 -7.91 -4.57 -7.17
N ASP A 7 -8.34 -3.42 -6.62
CA ASP A 7 -7.69 -2.12 -6.82
C ASP A 7 -6.26 -2.12 -6.30
N LEU A 8 -6.04 -2.68 -5.11
CA LEU A 8 -4.69 -2.85 -4.55
C LEU A 8 -3.85 -3.75 -5.45
N GLN A 9 -4.37 -4.90 -5.87
CA GLN A 9 -3.63 -5.85 -6.69
C GLN A 9 -3.27 -5.28 -8.07
N ALA A 10 -4.17 -4.49 -8.67
CA ALA A 10 -3.90 -3.77 -9.91
C ALA A 10 -2.80 -2.71 -9.73
N MET A 11 -2.83 -1.96 -8.62
CA MET A 11 -1.81 -0.98 -8.27
C MET A 11 -0.43 -1.63 -8.09
N LEU A 12 -0.35 -2.73 -7.32
CA LEU A 12 0.88 -3.48 -7.08
C LEU A 12 1.44 -4.09 -8.37
N SER A 13 0.58 -4.67 -9.21
CA SER A 13 0.98 -5.22 -10.51
C SER A 13 1.58 -4.15 -11.42
N ARG A 14 1.00 -2.94 -11.41
CA ARG A 14 1.56 -1.80 -12.14
C ARG A 14 2.92 -1.36 -11.60
N LEU A 15 3.14 -1.39 -10.28
CA LEU A 15 4.44 -1.08 -9.68
C LEU A 15 5.49 -2.13 -10.03
N LYS A 16 5.13 -3.42 -9.99
CA LYS A 16 5.99 -4.54 -10.41
C LYS A 16 6.43 -4.39 -11.86
N ASN A 17 5.50 -4.06 -12.76
CA ASN A 17 5.82 -3.92 -14.18
C ASN A 17 6.70 -2.69 -14.49
N LYS A 18 6.73 -1.68 -13.61
CA LYS A 18 7.57 -0.49 -13.75
C LYS A 18 8.97 -0.65 -13.17
N ASN A 19 9.20 -1.62 -12.29
CA ASN A 19 10.46 -1.82 -11.59
C ASN A 19 10.88 -3.29 -11.69
N THR A 20 12.02 -3.56 -12.33
CA THR A 20 12.49 -4.94 -12.54
C THR A 20 13.11 -5.57 -11.29
N ASN A 21 13.56 -4.74 -10.34
CA ASN A 21 14.21 -5.19 -9.11
C ASN A 21 13.21 -5.20 -7.95
N THR A 22 13.47 -6.05 -6.95
CA THR A 22 12.80 -5.96 -5.65
C THR A 22 13.18 -4.64 -4.96
N PRO A 23 12.24 -3.94 -4.28
CA PRO A 23 12.56 -2.75 -3.50
C PRO A 23 13.64 -3.04 -2.45
N THR A 24 14.53 -2.08 -2.21
CA THR A 24 15.51 -2.17 -1.13
C THR A 24 14.80 -2.17 0.23
N PHE A 25 13.78 -1.32 0.37
CA PHE A 25 12.81 -1.34 1.47
C PHE A 25 11.54 -0.62 1.05
N GLY A 26 10.48 -0.76 1.84
CA GLY A 26 9.26 0.01 1.69
C GLY A 26 8.70 0.50 3.01
N ILE A 27 7.86 1.52 2.91
CA ILE A 27 7.10 2.08 4.03
C ILE A 27 5.63 2.03 3.66
N TYR A 28 4.82 1.42 4.52
CA TYR A 28 3.39 1.26 4.29
C TYR A 28 2.58 1.90 5.42
N PHE A 29 1.87 2.97 5.09
CA PHE A 29 0.95 3.65 5.99
C PHE A 29 -0.45 3.13 5.70
N ASN A 30 -1.05 2.43 6.66
CA ASN A 30 -2.33 1.77 6.46
C ASN A 30 -3.40 2.36 7.36
N CYS A 31 -4.59 2.67 6.83
CA CYS A 31 -5.72 3.03 7.68
C CYS A 31 -6.10 1.82 8.57
N ALA A 32 -6.24 2.02 9.88
CA ALA A 32 -6.57 0.97 10.85
C ALA A 32 -7.90 0.27 10.51
N SER A 33 -8.85 1.00 9.92
CA SER A 33 -10.14 0.48 9.49
C SER A 33 -10.09 -0.25 8.15
N ARG A 34 -8.95 -0.24 7.44
CA ARG A 34 -8.79 -0.92 6.15
C ARG A 34 -8.54 -2.42 6.29
N GLY A 35 -8.09 -2.92 7.43
CA GLY A 35 -7.81 -4.35 7.63
C GLY A 35 -9.08 -5.20 7.69
N GLU A 36 -9.27 -5.90 8.82
CA GLU A 36 -10.40 -6.82 9.00
C GLU A 36 -11.77 -6.14 8.77
N ALA A 37 -11.91 -4.86 9.14
CA ALA A 37 -13.16 -4.12 8.94
C ALA A 37 -13.54 -3.90 7.46
N LEU A 38 -12.57 -3.87 6.52
CA LEU A 38 -12.87 -3.73 5.09
C LEU A 38 -12.87 -5.07 4.34
N TYR A 39 -11.91 -5.94 4.67
CA TYR A 39 -11.71 -7.21 3.95
C TYR A 39 -12.37 -8.42 4.61
N GLY A 40 -12.74 -8.33 5.89
CA GLY A 40 -13.16 -9.49 6.70
C GLY A 40 -12.01 -10.45 7.04
N ARG A 41 -10.76 -10.06 6.73
CA ARG A 41 -9.54 -10.85 6.93
C ARG A 41 -8.41 -9.94 7.38
N GLN A 42 -7.51 -10.47 8.21
CA GLN A 42 -6.33 -9.74 8.68
C GLN A 42 -5.20 -9.78 7.64
N ASN A 43 -4.34 -8.76 7.67
CA ASN A 43 -3.08 -8.70 6.91
C ASN A 43 -3.17 -8.80 5.37
N VAL A 44 -4.35 -8.57 4.78
CA VAL A 44 -4.59 -8.70 3.33
C VAL A 44 -3.62 -7.84 2.52
N ASP A 45 -3.48 -6.55 2.83
CA ASP A 45 -2.59 -5.66 2.06
C ASP A 45 -1.13 -6.09 2.13
N THR A 46 -0.65 -6.41 3.34
CA THR A 46 0.74 -6.85 3.53
C THR A 46 1.03 -8.18 2.84
N GLN A 47 0.06 -9.10 2.81
CA GLN A 47 0.18 -10.36 2.09
C GLN A 47 0.26 -10.09 0.57
N LEU A 48 -0.66 -9.28 0.03
CA LEU A 48 -0.67 -8.94 -1.39
C LEU A 48 0.60 -8.20 -1.83
N ILE A 49 1.13 -7.31 -1.00
CA ILE A 49 2.41 -6.62 -1.24
C ILE A 49 3.53 -7.64 -1.40
N ARG A 50 3.66 -8.58 -0.45
CA ARG A 50 4.71 -9.61 -0.47
C ARG A 50 4.57 -10.57 -1.65
N GLU A 51 3.37 -11.07 -1.90
CA GLU A 51 3.08 -11.97 -3.02
C GLU A 51 3.36 -11.31 -4.38
N THR A 52 3.08 -10.01 -4.51
CA THR A 52 3.23 -9.32 -5.79
C THR A 52 4.66 -8.80 -6.01
N LEU A 53 5.25 -8.14 -5.01
CA LEU A 53 6.50 -7.39 -5.12
C LEU A 53 7.72 -8.15 -4.55
N GLY A 54 7.51 -9.29 -3.89
CA GLY A 54 8.54 -10.10 -3.26
C GLY A 54 8.81 -9.74 -1.79
N GLU A 55 9.78 -10.43 -1.20
CA GLU A 55 10.19 -10.23 0.18
C GLU A 55 11.25 -9.12 0.29
N PHE A 56 10.94 -8.06 1.04
CA PHE A 56 11.86 -6.98 1.39
C PHE A 56 11.51 -6.38 2.75
N PRO A 57 12.41 -5.62 3.39
CA PRO A 57 12.09 -4.88 4.61
C PRO A 57 10.91 -3.93 4.38
N LEU A 58 9.80 -4.21 5.04
CA LEU A 58 8.58 -3.40 4.98
C LEU A 58 8.25 -2.95 6.40
N ILE A 59 8.30 -1.64 6.62
CA ILE A 59 7.96 -1.01 7.90
C ILE A 59 6.76 -0.08 7.71
N GLY A 60 6.17 0.39 8.81
CA GLY A 60 5.04 1.30 8.74
C GLY A 60 4.29 1.42 10.05
N PHE A 61 3.12 2.05 9.98
CA PHE A 61 2.20 2.15 11.11
C PHE A 61 0.76 2.25 10.63
N PHE A 62 -0.17 2.01 11.55
CA PHE A 62 -1.60 2.20 11.31
C PHE A 62 -2.03 3.63 11.65
N GLY A 63 -2.75 4.28 10.75
CA GLY A 63 -3.34 5.62 10.95
C GLY A 63 -4.87 5.58 10.95
N GLY A 64 -5.52 6.69 11.35
CA GLY A 64 -6.98 6.79 11.29
C GLY A 64 -7.51 7.16 9.91
N TYR A 65 -6.81 8.07 9.22
CA TYR A 65 -7.19 8.64 7.93
C TYR A 65 -5.98 9.29 7.27
N GLU A 66 -6.09 9.57 5.98
CA GLU A 66 -5.14 10.38 5.21
C GLU A 66 -5.75 11.76 4.93
N LEU A 67 -4.93 12.80 4.96
CA LEU A 67 -5.29 14.14 4.50
C LEU A 67 -4.54 14.43 3.21
N ALA A 68 -5.25 14.81 2.15
CA ALA A 68 -4.62 15.16 0.88
C ALA A 68 -5.21 16.44 0.29
N GLN A 69 -4.33 17.25 -0.32
CA GLN A 69 -4.72 18.45 -1.05
C GLN A 69 -5.29 18.07 -2.41
N MET A 70 -6.54 18.45 -2.66
CA MET A 70 -7.24 18.26 -3.93
C MET A 70 -7.56 19.63 -4.55
N PRO A 71 -7.99 19.67 -5.84
CA PRO A 71 -8.40 20.93 -6.47
C PRO A 71 -9.48 21.70 -5.69
N GLN A 72 -10.31 20.98 -4.93
CA GLN A 72 -11.39 21.56 -4.11
C GLN A 72 -10.98 21.89 -2.66
N GLY A 73 -9.73 21.65 -2.26
CA GLY A 73 -9.23 21.87 -0.90
C GLY A 73 -8.64 20.62 -0.24
N VAL A 74 -8.28 20.72 1.04
CA VAL A 74 -7.83 19.58 1.85
C VAL A 74 -9.02 18.64 2.09
N GLN A 75 -8.86 17.38 1.72
CA GLN A 75 -9.87 16.33 1.92
C GLN A 75 -9.36 15.23 2.83
N LEU A 76 -10.29 14.60 3.55
CA LEU A 76 -10.05 13.46 4.42
C LEU A 76 -10.44 12.17 3.70
N TYR A 77 -9.51 11.21 3.69
CA TYR A 77 -9.67 9.90 3.09
C TYR A 77 -9.56 8.80 4.15
N THR A 78 -10.60 7.95 4.22
CA THR A 78 -10.65 6.77 5.08
C THR A 78 -10.51 5.51 4.24
N TYR A 79 -10.12 4.38 4.86
CA TYR A 79 -9.94 3.08 4.18
C TYR A 79 -8.87 3.11 3.06
N THR A 80 -7.94 4.07 3.13
CA THR A 80 -6.82 4.20 2.20
C THR A 80 -5.54 3.61 2.80
N GLY A 81 -4.55 3.45 1.93
CA GLY A 81 -3.19 3.11 2.35
C GLY A 81 -2.18 3.63 1.34
N VAL A 82 -1.06 4.13 1.83
CA VAL A 82 0.03 4.69 1.04
C VAL A 82 1.24 3.77 1.14
N LEU A 83 1.67 3.26 -0.02
CA LEU A 83 2.88 2.45 -0.16
C LEU A 83 3.99 3.28 -0.81
N VAL A 84 5.10 3.40 -0.09
CA VAL A 84 6.35 3.99 -0.59
C VAL A 84 7.35 2.86 -0.83
N LEU A 85 7.94 2.83 -2.02
CA LEU A 85 8.99 1.88 -2.40
C LEU A 85 10.29 2.64 -2.67
N VAL A 86 11.37 2.19 -2.06
CA VAL A 86 12.70 2.80 -2.23
C VAL A 86 13.62 1.80 -2.93
N TYR A 87 14.27 2.27 -4.00
CA TYR A 87 15.24 1.52 -4.78
C TYR A 87 16.57 2.26 -4.69
N LEU A 88 17.52 1.70 -3.97
CA LEU A 88 18.88 2.23 -3.91
C LEU A 88 19.70 1.62 -5.05
N GLU A 89 20.46 2.46 -5.75
CA GLU A 89 21.47 1.98 -6.69
C GLU A 89 22.69 1.53 -5.90
N ASN A 90 23.15 0.30 -6.18
CA ASN A 90 24.49 -0.11 -5.75
C ASN A 90 25.48 0.52 -6.72
N LYS A 91 26.26 1.49 -6.24
CA LYS A 91 27.47 1.94 -6.95
C LYS A 91 28.55 0.87 -6.91
#